data_AF-A0A1D1XI01-F1
#
_entry.id   AF-A0A1D1XI01-F1
#
_cell.length_a   1.000
_cell.length_b   1.000
_cell.length_c   1.000
_cell.angle_alpha   90.00
_cell.angle_beta   90.00
_cell.angle_gamma   90.00
#
_symmetry.space_group_name_H-M   'P 1'
#
loop_
_entity.id
_entity.type
_entity.pdbx_description
1 polymer ?
#
loop_
_entity_poly.entity_id
_entity_poly.type
_entity_poly.pdbx_seq_one_letter_code
_entity_poly.pdbx_strand_id
1 'polypeptide(L)'
;MEASVFVWLAAFFMLFGLLGLLVFQLMCLADLEFDYINPFDSASRINGVIMPEFVLQGLLSVLFLLTGHWLMFLFCVPTLYYNVILYQRRQHLVDVTEIFNLLNREKKRRLIKLIGFIILLFLSLFWMIFSVLEDD
;
A
#
# COMPACT_ATOMS: atom_id res chain seq x y z
N MET A 1 -8.03 -5.61 27.31
CA MET A 1 -6.57 -5.79 27.14
C MET A 1 -6.11 -6.67 25.96
N GLU A 2 -6.71 -7.82 25.63
CA GLU A 2 -6.02 -8.78 24.74
C GLU A 2 -6.24 -8.56 23.22
N ALA A 3 -7.45 -8.75 22.69
CA ALA A 3 -7.63 -8.90 21.24
C ALA A 3 -7.49 -7.59 20.40
N SER A 4 -7.90 -6.45 20.94
CA SER A 4 -7.86 -5.15 20.25
C SER A 4 -6.42 -4.68 20.00
N VAL A 5 -5.54 -4.81 20.99
CA VAL A 5 -4.13 -4.42 20.87
C VAL A 5 -3.41 -5.28 19.84
N PHE A 6 -3.65 -6.60 19.82
CA PHE A 6 -3.07 -7.49 18.79
C PHE A 6 -3.53 -7.12 17.38
N VAL A 7 -4.79 -6.72 17.21
CA VAL A 7 -5.32 -6.23 15.92
C VAL A 7 -4.60 -4.97 15.46
N TRP A 8 -4.46 -3.98 16.34
CA TRP A 8 -3.77 -2.72 16.03
C TRP A 8 -2.28 -2.94 15.72
N LEU A 9 -1.64 -3.83 16.47
CA LEU A 9 -0.23 -4.20 16.27
C LEU A 9 -0.03 -4.96 14.96
N ALA A 10 -0.93 -5.89 14.60
CA ALA A 10 -0.92 -6.55 13.30
C ALA A 10 -1.14 -5.56 12.14
N ALA A 11 -2.10 -4.63 12.30
CA ALA A 11 -2.34 -3.56 11.32
C ALA A 11 -1.10 -2.67 11.13
N PHE A 12 -0.40 -2.33 12.22
CA PHE A 12 0.84 -1.56 12.18
C PHE A 12 1.92 -2.25 11.36
N PHE A 13 2.19 -3.54 11.59
CA PHE A 13 3.19 -4.27 10.80
C PHE A 13 2.80 -4.41 9.32
N MET A 14 1.52 -4.65 9.03
CA MET A 14 1.03 -4.71 7.65
C MET A 14 1.16 -3.35 6.93
N LEU A 15 0.86 -2.25 7.62
CA LEU A 15 1.05 -0.88 7.10
C LEU A 15 2.52 -0.58 6.83
N PHE A 16 3.42 -0.97 7.75
CA PHE A 16 4.85 -0.80 7.55
C PHE A 16 5.35 -1.61 6.35
N GLY A 17 4.86 -2.85 6.18
CA GLY A 17 5.11 -3.66 4.99
C GLY A 17 4.64 -2.98 3.70
N LEU A 18 3.42 -2.46 3.68
CA LEU A 18 2.87 -1.73 2.53
C LEU A 18 3.69 -0.47 2.18
N LEU A 19 4.11 0.30 3.18
CA LEU A 19 4.99 1.45 2.98
C LEU A 19 6.33 1.02 2.39
N GLY A 20 6.94 -0.05 2.91
CA GLY A 20 8.18 -0.61 2.38
C GLY A 20 8.07 -1.02 0.91
N LEU A 21 7.00 -1.72 0.53
CA LEU A 21 6.77 -2.12 -0.85
C LEU A 21 6.54 -0.91 -1.77
N LEU A 22 5.78 0.09 -1.34
CA LEU A 22 5.58 1.32 -2.13
C LEU A 22 6.86 2.14 -2.29
N VAL A 23 7.66 2.26 -1.24
CA VAL A 23 8.95 2.95 -1.29
C VAL A 23 9.90 2.21 -2.23
N PHE A 24 9.93 0.87 -2.18
CA PHE A 24 10.73 0.06 -3.11
C PHE A 24 10.31 0.29 -4.57
N GLN A 25 9.01 0.31 -4.85
CA GLN A 25 8.51 0.61 -6.20
C GLN A 25 8.87 2.04 -6.64
N LEU A 26 8.76 3.03 -5.75
CA LEU A 26 9.15 4.42 -6.05
C LEU A 26 10.66 4.55 -6.30
N MET A 27 11.48 3.81 -5.57
CA MET A 27 12.93 3.74 -5.81
C MET A 27 13.22 3.14 -7.19
N CYS A 28 12.58 2.03 -7.56
CA CYS A 28 12.74 1.44 -8.90
C CYS A 28 12.33 2.41 -10.02
N LEU A 29 11.28 3.22 -9.81
CA LEU A 29 10.84 4.24 -10.76
C LEU A 29 11.81 5.44 -10.81
N ALA A 30 12.40 5.83 -9.66
CA ALA A 30 13.41 6.89 -9.62
C ALA A 30 14.72 6.45 -10.27
N ASP A 31 15.18 5.22 -10.02
CA ASP A 31 16.36 4.64 -10.67
C ASP A 31 16.19 4.59 -12.20
N LEU A 32 14.96 4.35 -12.66
CA LEU A 32 14.62 4.42 -14.08
C LEU A 32 14.63 5.86 -14.63
N GLU A 33 14.17 6.84 -13.85
CA GLU A 33 14.14 8.26 -14.24
C GLU A 33 15.55 8.84 -14.44
N PHE A 34 16.51 8.38 -13.64
CA PHE A 34 17.92 8.79 -13.71
C PHE A 34 18.77 7.89 -14.63
N ASP A 35 18.13 6.99 -15.39
CA ASP A 35 18.78 6.09 -16.37
C ASP A 35 19.84 5.15 -15.75
N TYR A 36 19.70 4.84 -14.44
CA TYR A 36 20.61 3.94 -13.73
C TYR A 36 20.37 2.45 -14.04
N ILE A 37 19.14 2.10 -14.44
CA ILE A 37 18.71 0.71 -14.62
C ILE A 37 17.88 0.54 -15.89
N ASN A 38 17.96 -0.64 -16.49
CA ASN A 38 17.21 -0.96 -17.70
C ASN A 38 15.69 -0.97 -17.41
N PRO A 39 14.84 -0.36 -18.27
CA PRO A 39 13.38 -0.43 -18.15
C PRO A 39 12.83 -1.86 -18.02
N PHE A 40 13.48 -2.85 -18.65
CA PHE A 40 13.07 -4.25 -18.52
C PHE A 40 13.24 -4.77 -17.08
N ASP A 41 14.38 -4.50 -16.46
CA ASP A 41 14.68 -4.95 -15.11
C ASP A 41 13.80 -4.25 -14.07
N SER A 42 13.56 -2.94 -14.24
CA SER A 42 12.64 -2.18 -13.38
C SER A 42 11.20 -2.67 -13.50
N ALA A 43 10.69 -2.91 -14.71
CA ALA A 43 9.34 -3.42 -14.91
C ALA A 43 9.15 -4.80 -14.27
N SER A 44 10.13 -5.70 -14.42
CA SER A 44 10.11 -7.03 -13.80
C SER A 44 10.07 -6.97 -12.27
N ARG A 45 10.94 -6.14 -11.66
CA ARG A 45 10.96 -5.92 -10.21
C ARG A 45 9.67 -5.33 -9.68
N ILE A 46 9.12 -4.33 -10.37
CA ILE A 46 7.86 -3.69 -9.98
C ILE A 46 6.71 -4.71 -10.08
N ASN A 47 6.64 -5.50 -11.15
CA ASN A 47 5.59 -6.51 -11.35
C ASN A 47 5.63 -7.60 -10.28
N GLY A 48 6.82 -8.01 -9.83
CA GLY A 48 6.98 -8.97 -8.73
C GLY A 48 6.46 -8.43 -7.38
N VAL A 49 6.49 -7.11 -7.18
CA VAL A 49 6.12 -6.45 -5.92
C VAL A 49 4.68 -5.94 -5.90
N ILE A 50 4.02 -5.79 -7.06
CA ILE A 50 2.62 -5.37 -7.15
C ILE A 50 1.66 -6.42 -6.55
N MET A 51 1.91 -7.71 -6.77
CA MET A 51 1.07 -8.77 -6.20
C MET A 51 1.10 -8.79 -4.66
N PRO A 52 2.26 -8.79 -3.98
CA PRO A 52 2.28 -8.75 -2.52
C PRO A 52 1.69 -7.45 -1.96
N GLU A 53 1.82 -6.30 -2.64
CA GLU A 53 1.12 -5.06 -2.25
C GLU A 53 -0.40 -5.27 -2.22
N PHE A 54 -0.97 -5.83 -3.29
CA PHE A 54 -2.42 -6.03 -3.40
C PHE A 54 -2.94 -7.02 -2.36
N VAL A 55 -2.20 -8.10 -2.12
CA VAL A 55 -2.55 -9.09 -1.10
C VAL A 55 -2.50 -8.48 0.29
N LEU A 56 -1.43 -7.77 0.65
CA LEU A 56 -1.31 -7.12 1.97
C LEU A 56 -2.39 -6.06 2.19
N GLN A 57 -2.69 -5.26 1.19
CA GLN A 57 -3.75 -4.25 1.28
C GLN A 57 -5.15 -4.90 1.40
N GLY A 58 -5.36 -6.02 0.71
CA GLY A 58 -6.56 -6.84 0.86
C GLY A 58 -6.73 -7.38 2.27
N LEU A 59 -5.66 -7.99 2.81
CA LEU A 59 -5.62 -8.51 4.17
C LEU A 59 -5.88 -7.42 5.22
N LEU A 60 -5.24 -6.26 5.07
CA LEU A 60 -5.44 -5.11 5.97
C LEU A 60 -6.91 -4.65 5.96
N SER A 61 -7.50 -4.55 4.76
CA SER A 61 -8.91 -4.16 4.62
C SER A 61 -9.87 -5.17 5.24
N VAL A 62 -9.62 -6.47 5.06
CA VAL A 62 -10.40 -7.55 5.69
C VAL A 62 -10.25 -7.51 7.21
N LEU A 63 -9.05 -7.26 7.72
CA LEU A 63 -8.80 -7.13 9.16
C LEU A 63 -9.59 -5.97 9.77
N PHE A 64 -9.64 -4.80 9.10
CA PHE A 64 -10.47 -3.67 9.58
C PHE A 64 -11.97 -3.94 9.48
N LEU A 65 -12.41 -4.71 8.48
CA LEU A 65 -13.80 -5.12 8.34
C LEU A 65 -14.24 -6.07 9.47
N LEU A 66 -13.42 -7.10 9.75
CA LEU A 66 -13.71 -8.09 10.79
C LEU A 66 -13.71 -7.49 12.20
N THR A 67 -12.93 -6.43 12.41
CA THR A 67 -12.78 -5.78 13.72
C THR A 67 -13.79 -4.64 13.93
N GLY A 68 -14.68 -4.38 12.95
CA GLY A 68 -15.74 -3.38 13.06
C GLY A 68 -15.25 -1.92 12.96
N HIS A 69 -14.02 -1.69 12.48
CA HIS A 69 -13.46 -0.35 12.31
C HIS A 69 -13.86 0.25 10.96
N TRP A 70 -15.14 0.59 10.83
CA TRP A 70 -15.76 1.06 9.58
C TRP A 70 -15.08 2.31 8.98
N LEU A 71 -14.60 3.24 9.81
CA LEU A 71 -13.90 4.44 9.34
C LEU A 71 -12.56 4.11 8.66
N MET A 72 -11.74 3.23 9.26
CA MET A 72 -10.47 2.79 8.67
C MET A 72 -10.70 2.01 7.38
N PHE A 73 -11.70 1.13 7.40
CA PHE A 73 -12.10 0.38 6.22
C PHE A 73 -12.52 1.32 5.07
N LEU A 74 -13.32 2.34 5.35
CA LEU A 74 -13.77 3.31 4.34
C LEU A 74 -12.59 4.06 3.69
N PHE A 75 -11.51 4.34 4.43
CA PHE A 75 -10.27 4.89 3.87
C PHE A 75 -9.51 3.90 2.97
N CYS A 76 -9.55 2.60 3.28
CA CYS A 76 -8.94 1.55 2.46
C CYS A 76 -9.77 1.15 1.23
N VAL A 77 -11.08 1.37 1.24
CA VAL A 77 -11.98 0.96 0.14
C VAL A 77 -11.64 1.61 -1.20
N PRO A 78 -11.40 2.93 -1.33
CA PRO A 78 -11.07 3.57 -2.61
C PRO A 78 -9.80 2.99 -3.24
N THR A 79 -8.76 2.78 -2.43
CA THR A 79 -7.49 2.23 -2.90
C THR A 79 -7.62 0.76 -3.27
N LEU A 80 -8.43 -0.02 -2.53
CA LEU A 80 -8.65 -1.44 -2.80
C LEU A 80 -9.51 -1.64 -4.05
N TYR A 81 -10.60 -0.88 -4.19
CA TYR A 81 -11.46 -0.89 -5.37
C TYR A 81 -10.67 -0.58 -6.64
N TYR A 82 -9.78 0.41 -6.58
CA TYR A 82 -8.95 0.77 -7.71
C TYR A 82 -7.93 -0.32 -8.07
N ASN A 83 -7.33 -0.98 -7.08
CA ASN A 83 -6.44 -2.12 -7.32
C ASN A 83 -7.20 -3.32 -7.94
N VAL A 84 -8.43 -3.59 -7.47
CA VAL A 84 -9.28 -4.67 -8.02
C VAL A 84 -9.65 -4.42 -9.47
N ILE A 85 -10.04 -3.18 -9.82
CA ILE A 85 -10.31 -2.83 -11.23
C ILE A 85 -9.04 -3.02 -12.09
N LEU A 86 -7.88 -2.60 -11.57
CA LEU A 86 -6.61 -2.73 -12.29
C LEU A 86 -6.25 -4.21 -12.54
N TYR A 87 -6.50 -5.05 -11.53
CA TYR A 87 -6.32 -6.49 -11.63
C TYR A 87 -7.26 -7.11 -12.67
N GLN A 88 -8.56 -6.77 -12.63
CA GLN A 88 -9.55 -7.26 -13.60
C GLN A 88 -9.23 -6.85 -15.04
N ARG A 89 -8.70 -5.64 -15.25
CA ARG A 89 -8.30 -5.14 -16.57
C ARG A 89 -6.98 -5.72 -17.06
N ARG A 90 -6.30 -6.58 -16.27
CA ARG A 90 -4.91 -7.07 -16.51
C ARG A 90 -3.88 -5.97 -16.74
N GLN A 91 -4.19 -4.72 -16.39
CA GLN A 91 -3.31 -3.56 -16.47
C GLN A 91 -2.45 -3.39 -15.21
N HIS A 92 -2.29 -4.46 -14.42
CA HIS A 92 -1.44 -4.48 -13.23
C HIS A 92 0.04 -4.66 -13.58
N LEU A 93 0.35 -5.12 -14.80
CA LEU A 93 1.71 -5.27 -15.30
C LEU A 93 2.15 -3.96 -15.96
N VAL A 94 3.34 -3.51 -15.60
CA VAL A 94 3.98 -2.36 -16.23
C VAL A 94 4.58 -2.81 -17.56
N ASP A 95 4.14 -2.21 -18.66
CA ASP A 95 4.70 -2.45 -19.99
C ASP A 95 6.00 -1.64 -20.15
N VAL A 96 7.07 -2.33 -20.54
CA VAL A 96 8.42 -1.78 -20.73
C VAL A 96 8.44 -0.68 -21.79
N THR A 97 7.53 -0.76 -22.77
CA THR A 97 7.49 0.19 -23.89
C THR A 97 6.84 1.54 -23.52
N GLU A 98 5.90 1.55 -22.58
CA GLU A 98 5.18 2.77 -22.16
C GLU A 98 5.64 3.31 -20.80
N ILE A 99 6.52 2.59 -20.08
CA ILE A 99 6.91 2.92 -18.70
C ILE A 99 7.45 4.35 -18.57
N PHE A 100 8.23 4.85 -19.54
CA PHE A 100 8.77 6.21 -19.53
C PHE A 100 7.69 7.27 -19.76
N ASN A 101 6.74 7.03 -20.67
CA ASN A 101 5.66 7.96 -20.97
C ASN A 101 4.66 8.07 -19.80
N LEU A 102 4.47 6.97 -19.06
CA LEU A 102 3.59 6.88 -17.91
C LEU A 102 4.29 7.13 -16.57
N LEU A 103 5.62 7.28 -16.57
CA LEU A 103 6.46 7.32 -15.37
C LEU A 103 6.00 8.37 -14.36
N ASN A 104 5.85 9.61 -14.82
CA ASN A 104 5.42 10.72 -13.96
C ASN A 104 4.02 10.49 -13.37
N ARG A 105 3.11 9.87 -14.14
CA ARG A 105 1.75 9.57 -13.69
C ARG A 105 1.76 8.45 -12.65
N GLU A 106 2.48 7.38 -12.89
CA GLU A 106 2.62 6.24 -11.97
C GLU A 106 3.33 6.64 -10.67
N LYS A 107 4.39 7.45 -10.74
CA LYS A 107 5.09 8.01 -9.58
C LYS A 107 4.15 8.87 -8.72
N LYS A 108 3.41 9.80 -9.33
CA LYS A 108 2.43 10.64 -8.61
C LYS A 108 1.33 9.81 -7.96
N ARG A 109 0.81 8.80 -8.66
CA ARG A 109 -0.20 7.87 -8.14
C ARG A 109 0.31 7.09 -6.92
N ARG A 110 1.53 6.54 -6.99
CA ARG A 110 2.16 5.79 -5.89
C ARG A 110 2.51 6.71 -4.71
N LEU A 111 2.91 7.95 -4.98
CA LEU A 111 3.14 8.96 -3.95
C LEU A 111 1.85 9.31 -3.19
N ILE A 112 0.73 9.50 -3.90
CA ILE A 112 -0.58 9.75 -3.26
C ILE A 112 -1.00 8.55 -2.39
N LYS A 113 -0.83 7.31 -2.88
CA LYS A 113 -1.07 6.11 -2.06
C LYS A 113 -0.20 6.09 -0.81
N LEU A 114 1.09 6.39 -0.95
CA LEU A 114 2.05 6.42 0.16
C LEU A 114 1.63 7.44 1.23
N ILE A 115 1.25 8.66 0.84
CA ILE A 115 0.72 9.67 1.77
C ILE A 115 -0.54 9.13 2.49
N GLY A 116 -1.45 8.49 1.75
CA GLY A 116 -2.64 7.86 2.32
C GLY A 116 -2.31 6.81 3.39
N PHE A 117 -1.35 5.92 3.12
CA PHE A 117 -0.93 4.91 4.09
C PHE A 117 -0.17 5.49 5.28
N ILE A 118 0.61 6.56 5.10
CA ILE A 118 1.24 7.28 6.21
C ILE A 118 0.18 7.85 7.15
N ILE A 119 -0.85 8.51 6.61
CA ILE A 119 -1.96 9.03 7.41
C ILE A 119 -2.65 7.88 8.16
N LEU A 120 -2.89 6.76 7.48
CA LEU A 120 -3.52 5.58 8.08
C LEU A 120 -2.65 4.95 9.18
N LEU A 121 -1.32 5.00 9.05
CA LEU A 121 -0.37 4.57 10.07
C LEU A 121 -0.43 5.47 11.31
N PHE A 122 -0.45 6.79 11.16
CA PHE A 122 -0.64 7.70 12.29
C PHE A 122 -1.98 7.49 12.98
N LEU A 123 -3.05 7.30 12.21
CA LEU A 123 -4.37 7.02 12.74
C LEU A 123 -4.36 5.69 13.52
N SER A 124 -3.77 4.63 12.95
CA SER A 124 -3.62 3.33 13.62
C SER A 124 -2.85 3.44 14.94
N LEU A 125 -1.77 4.23 14.99
CA LEU A 125 -1.01 4.45 16.21
C LEU A 125 -1.81 5.22 17.27
N PHE A 126 -2.55 6.25 16.86
CA PHE A 126 -3.41 7.01 17.75
C PHE A 126 -4.47 6.11 18.41
N TRP A 127 -5.17 5.31 17.61
CA TRP A 127 -6.18 4.39 18.13
C TRP A 127 -5.60 3.27 18.99
N MET A 128 -4.41 2.78 18.66
CA MET A 128 -3.68 1.84 19.51
C MET A 128 -3.42 2.43 20.89
N ILE A 129 -2.83 3.63 20.96
CA ILE A 129 -2.54 4.30 22.24
C ILE A 129 -3.83 4.58 23.02
N PHE A 130 -4.87 5.06 22.34
CA PHE A 130 -6.17 5.31 22.97
C PHE A 130 -6.75 4.02 23.58
N SER A 131 -6.71 2.91 22.83
CA SER A 131 -7.21 1.62 23.32
C SER A 131 -6.42 1.07 24.52
N VAL A 132 -5.13 1.39 24.62
CA VAL A 132 -4.30 1.01 25.77
C VAL A 132 -4.62 1.89 26.97
N LEU A 133 -4.82 3.19 26.77
CA LEU A 133 -5.15 4.13 27.84
C LEU A 133 -6.56 3.93 28.43
N GLU A 134 -7.50 3.41 27.64
CA GLU A 134 -8.88 3.16 28.09
C GLU A 134 -9.02 1.82 28.83
N ASP A 135 -8.03 0.93 28.70
CA ASP A 135 -7.91 -0.34 29.44
C ASP A 135 -7.22 -0.16 30.83
N ASP A 136 -6.72 1.04 31.17
CA ASP A 136 -6.19 1.47 32.48
C ASP A 136 -7.24 2.30 33.27
#